data_AF-A0A258FSV8-F1
#
_entry.id   AF-A0A258FSV8-F1
#
_cell.length_a   1.000
_cell.length_b   1.000
_cell.length_c   1.000
_cell.angle_alpha   90.00
_cell.angle_beta   90.00
_cell.angle_gamma   90.00
#
_symmetry.space_group_name_H-M   'P 1'
#
loop_
_entity.id
_entity.type
_entity.pdbx_description
1 polymer ?
#
loop_
_entity_poly.entity_id
_entity_poly.type
_entity_poly.pdbx_seq_one_letter_code
_entity_poly.pdbx_strand_id
1 'polypeptide(L)'
;MSWRGLLTGRRGGPEVGTAIARAADVWEKAGRRAAASPPTMAEVEATALKVYAEHGLPTQAGHYRRGPGSDGWDYLGQDVDIERRWDMVLERPAEAGWRFATLEDIGRYEGAGAELRAAAALLAACRHLKDRISGRAVGEPGEDIDRAIRLGVDWQRLKDAQAWKETSRLKLTNPGDALPEPSPKPPAKRKAAAKPRAARKPRKSAD
;
A
#
# COMPACT_ATOMS: atom_id res chain seq x y z
N MET A 1 67.98 -25.98 -24.73
CA MET A 1 66.93 -25.09 -25.25
C MET A 1 66.13 -24.56 -24.06
N SER A 2 66.19 -23.25 -23.82
CA SER A 2 65.86 -22.59 -22.56
C SER A 2 64.46 -21.95 -22.60
N TRP A 3 63.61 -22.29 -21.64
CA TRP A 3 62.21 -21.83 -21.53
C TRP A 3 62.05 -20.55 -20.68
N ARG A 4 63.10 -19.73 -20.52
CA ARG A 4 63.11 -18.56 -19.61
C ARG A 4 62.63 -17.23 -20.21
N GLY A 5 61.81 -17.23 -21.26
CA GLY A 5 61.50 -16.00 -22.02
C GLY A 5 60.05 -15.48 -22.01
N LEU A 6 59.08 -16.17 -21.41
CA LEU A 6 57.65 -15.88 -21.68
C LEU A 6 56.87 -15.22 -20.52
N LEU A 7 57.52 -14.43 -19.67
CA LEU A 7 56.86 -13.70 -18.57
C LEU A 7 57.17 -12.19 -18.54
N THR A 8 57.13 -11.53 -19.70
CA THR A 8 57.00 -10.07 -19.78
C THR A 8 55.80 -9.70 -20.63
N GLY A 9 54.63 -10.18 -20.23
CA GLY A 9 53.33 -9.72 -20.70
C GLY A 9 52.74 -8.75 -19.67
N ARG A 10 52.91 -7.46 -19.93
CA ARG A 10 52.39 -6.31 -19.19
C ARG A 10 50.87 -6.46 -18.95
N ARG A 11 50.46 -6.98 -17.79
CA ARG A 11 49.08 -6.81 -17.29
C ARG A 11 48.95 -5.38 -16.78
N GLY A 12 48.40 -4.51 -17.61
CA GLY A 12 47.73 -3.29 -17.12
C GLY A 12 46.55 -3.75 -16.27
N GLY A 13 46.75 -3.83 -14.96
CA GLY A 13 45.68 -4.06 -14.02
C GLY A 13 44.69 -2.89 -14.11
N PRO A 14 43.37 -3.14 -14.07
CA PRO A 14 42.42 -2.05 -13.90
C PRO A 14 42.77 -1.33 -12.60
N GLU A 15 42.99 -0.02 -12.74
CA GLU A 15 43.44 0.86 -11.68
C GLU A 15 42.61 0.67 -10.41
N VAL A 16 43.29 0.21 -9.36
CA VAL A 16 42.75 0.21 -7.99
C VAL A 16 42.25 1.62 -7.61
N GLY A 17 42.82 2.68 -8.22
CA GLY A 17 42.37 4.07 -8.09
C GLY A 17 40.97 4.35 -8.63
N THR A 18 40.56 3.79 -9.78
CA THR A 18 39.20 4.03 -10.32
C THR A 18 38.12 3.21 -9.61
N ALA A 19 38.47 2.05 -9.05
CA ALA A 19 37.55 1.28 -8.21
C ALA A 19 37.28 1.98 -6.86
N ILE A 20 38.32 2.54 -6.23
CA ILE A 20 38.20 3.31 -4.98
C ILE A 20 37.47 4.64 -5.24
N ALA A 21 37.77 5.33 -6.34
CA ALA A 21 37.06 6.56 -6.73
C ALA A 21 35.56 6.31 -6.95
N ARG A 22 35.19 5.22 -7.64
CA ARG A 22 33.78 4.82 -7.77
C ARG A 22 33.12 4.49 -6.44
N ALA A 23 33.84 3.86 -5.51
CA ALA A 23 33.31 3.60 -4.17
C ALA A 23 33.08 4.90 -3.40
N ALA A 24 34.02 5.86 -3.48
CA ALA A 24 33.88 7.18 -2.89
C ALA A 24 32.68 7.95 -3.47
N ASP A 25 32.48 7.90 -4.80
CA ASP A 25 31.32 8.51 -5.47
C ASP A 25 29.99 7.87 -5.03
N VAL A 26 29.97 6.55 -4.78
CA VAL A 26 28.80 5.84 -4.25
C VAL A 26 28.48 6.30 -2.84
N TRP A 27 29.50 6.46 -1.97
CA TRP A 27 29.32 6.96 -0.61
C TRP A 27 28.94 8.44 -0.57
N GLU A 28 29.50 9.28 -1.44
CA GLU A 28 29.14 10.70 -1.55
C GLU A 28 27.73 10.89 -2.11
N LYS A 29 27.33 10.06 -3.09
CA LYS A 29 25.95 10.03 -3.61
C LYS A 29 24.96 9.47 -2.59
N ALA A 30 25.38 8.51 -1.76
CA ALA A 30 24.60 8.01 -0.63
C ALA A 30 24.46 9.07 0.47
N GLY A 31 25.51 9.82 0.79
CA GLY A 31 25.49 10.91 1.75
C GLY A 31 24.72 12.16 1.29
N ARG A 32 24.60 12.37 -0.02
CA ARG A 32 23.74 13.42 -0.62
C ARG A 32 22.25 13.05 -0.68
N ARG A 33 21.89 11.78 -0.52
CA ARG A 33 20.51 11.42 -0.19
C ARG A 33 20.30 11.96 1.21
N ALA A 34 19.42 12.95 1.36
CA ALA A 34 19.09 13.55 2.66
C ALA A 34 19.08 12.46 3.72
N ALA A 35 19.80 12.67 4.82
CA ALA A 35 19.85 11.74 5.95
C ALA A 35 18.41 11.55 6.46
N ALA A 36 17.69 10.64 5.83
CA ALA A 36 16.36 10.28 6.22
C ALA A 36 16.55 9.59 7.57
N SER A 37 16.08 10.24 8.63
CA SER A 37 15.96 9.57 9.91
C SER A 37 15.28 8.22 9.66
N PRO A 38 15.82 7.12 10.21
CA PRO A 38 15.17 5.83 10.07
C PRO A 38 13.71 5.98 10.53
N PRO A 39 12.75 5.40 9.80
CA PRO A 39 11.36 5.54 10.17
C PRO A 39 11.15 5.07 11.59
N THR A 40 10.30 5.77 12.32
CA THR A 40 9.87 5.25 13.61
C THR A 40 8.98 4.03 13.39
N MET A 41 8.99 3.08 14.34
CA MET A 41 8.12 1.90 14.26
C MET A 41 6.63 2.29 14.14
N ALA A 42 6.24 3.41 14.76
CA ALA A 42 4.89 3.97 14.65
C ALA A 42 4.54 4.42 13.22
N GLU A 43 5.49 5.02 12.49
CA GLU A 43 5.29 5.39 11.08
C GLU A 43 5.13 4.16 10.18
N VAL A 44 5.93 3.12 10.42
CA VAL A 44 5.83 1.85 9.68
C VAL A 44 4.46 1.22 9.92
N GLU A 45 4.00 1.17 11.17
CA GLU A 45 2.67 0.67 11.52
C GLU A 45 1.56 1.50 10.89
N ALA A 46 1.62 2.83 10.98
CA ALA A 46 0.62 3.72 10.38
C ALA A 46 0.52 3.51 8.86
N THR A 47 1.66 3.30 8.19
CA THR A 47 1.69 3.01 6.75
C THR A 47 1.00 1.68 6.44
N ALA A 48 1.28 0.63 7.21
CA ALA A 48 0.65 -0.67 7.02
C ALA A 48 -0.86 -0.66 7.35
N LEU A 49 -1.25 0.07 8.40
CA LEU A 49 -2.67 0.27 8.76
C LEU A 49 -3.44 1.04 7.69
N LYS A 50 -2.80 2.00 7.02
CA LYS A 50 -3.41 2.70 5.88
C LYS A 50 -3.75 1.74 4.75
N VAL A 51 -2.85 0.80 4.42
CA VAL A 51 -3.13 -0.26 3.44
C VAL A 51 -4.34 -1.08 3.87
N TYR A 52 -4.40 -1.48 5.14
CA TYR A 52 -5.54 -2.25 5.67
C TYR A 52 -6.85 -1.47 5.52
N ALA A 53 -6.86 -0.18 5.86
CA ALA A 53 -8.03 0.68 5.71
C ALA A 53 -8.49 0.81 4.24
N GLU A 54 -7.56 0.98 3.30
CA GLU A 54 -7.85 1.04 1.86
C GLU A 54 -8.48 -0.26 1.33
N HIS A 55 -8.19 -1.39 1.97
CA HIS A 55 -8.73 -2.70 1.65
C HIS A 55 -9.94 -3.10 2.51
N GLY A 56 -10.48 -2.19 3.33
CA GLY A 56 -11.65 -2.45 4.17
C GLY A 56 -11.38 -3.42 5.34
N LEU A 57 -10.12 -3.61 5.71
CA LEU A 57 -9.74 -4.45 6.84
C LEU A 57 -9.74 -3.65 8.15
N PRO A 58 -9.88 -4.33 9.31
CA PRO A 58 -9.77 -3.67 10.61
C PRO A 58 -8.40 -3.00 10.81
N THR A 59 -8.39 -1.89 11.55
CA THR A 59 -7.16 -1.15 11.89
C THR A 59 -6.87 -1.10 13.39
N GLN A 60 -7.79 -1.60 14.21
CA GLN A 60 -7.63 -1.64 15.66
C GLN A 60 -6.73 -2.83 16.05
N ALA A 61 -5.87 -2.64 17.06
CA ALA A 61 -5.04 -3.74 17.54
C ALA A 61 -5.88 -4.77 18.31
N GLY A 62 -5.66 -6.04 18.01
CA GLY A 62 -6.24 -7.15 18.76
C GLY A 62 -6.58 -8.36 17.92
N HIS A 63 -7.50 -9.15 18.46
CA HIS A 63 -7.96 -10.41 17.92
C HIS A 63 -9.31 -10.24 17.24
N TYR A 64 -9.50 -10.99 16.17
CA TYR A 64 -10.67 -10.90 15.32
C TYR A 64 -11.21 -12.30 14.99
N ARG A 65 -12.51 -12.36 14.73
CA ARG A 65 -13.15 -13.52 14.12
C ARG A 65 -13.89 -13.14 12.85
N ARG A 66 -14.06 -14.09 11.95
CA ARG A 66 -14.92 -13.97 10.77
C ARG A 66 -15.73 -15.25 10.64
N GLY A 67 -17.04 -15.10 10.55
CA GLY A 67 -17.96 -16.21 10.32
C GLY A 67 -18.01 -16.65 8.86
N PRO A 68 -18.53 -17.87 8.59
CA PRO A 68 -18.74 -18.35 7.24
C PRO A 68 -19.68 -17.41 6.47
N GLY A 69 -19.27 -17.00 5.28
CA GLY A 69 -20.06 -16.09 4.42
C GLY A 69 -20.16 -14.65 4.92
N SER A 70 -19.55 -14.30 6.06
CA SER A 70 -19.41 -12.90 6.46
C SER A 70 -18.31 -12.23 5.62
N ASP A 71 -18.50 -10.98 5.22
CA ASP A 71 -17.44 -10.18 4.59
C ASP A 71 -16.59 -9.43 5.61
N GLY A 72 -17.09 -9.25 6.84
CA GLY A 72 -16.45 -8.48 7.90
C GLY A 72 -15.78 -9.33 8.98
N TRP A 73 -14.81 -8.71 9.66
CA TRP A 73 -14.16 -9.23 10.86
C TRP A 73 -14.77 -8.59 12.11
N ASP A 74 -15.22 -9.42 13.06
CA ASP A 74 -15.68 -8.98 14.38
C ASP A 74 -14.49 -8.86 15.33
N TYR A 75 -14.43 -7.77 16.09
CA TYR A 75 -13.44 -7.59 17.15
C TYR A 75 -13.75 -8.46 18.37
N LEU A 76 -12.74 -9.15 18.88
CA LEU A 76 -12.85 -10.00 20.07
C LEU A 76 -12.21 -9.38 21.31
N GLY A 77 -11.25 -8.48 21.14
CA GLY A 77 -10.48 -7.90 22.23
C GLY A 77 -9.01 -7.78 21.90
N GLN A 78 -8.29 -6.92 22.63
CA GLN A 78 -6.86 -6.70 22.42
C GLN A 78 -6.05 -7.93 22.82
N ASP A 79 -6.31 -8.44 24.03
CA ASP A 79 -5.68 -9.62 24.57
C ASP A 79 -6.76 -10.68 24.81
N VAL A 80 -6.73 -11.76 24.03
CA VAL A 80 -7.60 -12.92 24.23
C VAL A 80 -6.74 -14.03 24.81
N ASP A 81 -7.17 -14.53 25.97
CA ASP A 81 -6.47 -15.60 26.66
C ASP A 81 -6.32 -16.85 25.77
N ILE A 82 -5.24 -17.61 25.98
CA ILE A 82 -4.91 -18.80 25.20
C ILE A 82 -6.01 -19.85 25.34
N GLU A 83 -6.52 -20.10 26.55
CA GLU A 83 -7.59 -21.09 26.77
C GLU A 83 -8.84 -20.67 26.01
N ARG A 84 -9.22 -19.39 26.11
CA ARG A 84 -10.36 -18.85 25.39
C ARG A 84 -10.21 -18.93 23.87
N ARG A 85 -8.99 -18.76 23.34
CA ARG A 85 -8.71 -18.96 21.89
C ARG A 85 -8.88 -20.41 21.48
N TRP A 86 -8.43 -21.36 22.28
CA TRP A 86 -8.62 -22.79 22.00
C TRP A 86 -10.09 -23.18 22.03
N ASP A 87 -10.85 -22.73 23.02
CA ASP A 87 -12.30 -22.97 23.08
C ASP A 87 -13.01 -22.47 21.83
N MET A 88 -12.65 -21.26 21.35
CA MET A 88 -13.24 -20.69 20.14
C MET A 88 -12.96 -21.53 18.89
N VAL A 89 -11.76 -22.08 18.76
CA VAL A 89 -11.39 -22.96 17.63
C VAL A 89 -12.17 -24.27 17.69
N LEU A 90 -12.38 -24.83 18.89
CA LEU A 90 -13.16 -26.06 19.08
C LEU A 90 -14.66 -25.85 18.84
N GLU A 91 -15.23 -24.73 19.34
CA GLU A 91 -16.64 -24.38 19.11
C GLU A 91 -16.95 -24.08 17.64
N ARG A 92 -15.98 -23.49 16.93
CA ARG A 92 -16.15 -22.92 15.59
C ARG A 92 -14.96 -23.28 14.70
N PRO A 93 -14.89 -24.54 14.24
CA PRO A 93 -13.75 -25.03 13.47
C PRO A 93 -13.58 -24.30 12.13
N ALA A 94 -12.34 -24.22 11.64
CA ALA A 94 -12.03 -23.55 10.38
C ALA A 94 -12.64 -24.26 9.16
N GLU A 95 -12.84 -25.58 9.27
CA GLU A 95 -13.52 -26.43 8.31
C GLU A 95 -14.99 -26.02 8.12
N ALA A 96 -15.61 -25.43 9.14
CA ALA A 96 -16.95 -24.85 9.07
C ALA A 96 -16.96 -23.41 8.52
N GLY A 97 -15.83 -22.94 7.97
CA GLY A 97 -15.68 -21.63 7.35
C GLY A 97 -15.43 -20.48 8.32
N TRP A 98 -15.20 -20.78 9.61
CA TRP A 98 -14.79 -19.78 10.59
C TRP A 98 -13.31 -19.44 10.46
N ARG A 99 -12.96 -18.19 10.72
CA ARG A 99 -11.58 -17.73 10.73
C ARG A 99 -11.30 -16.90 11.97
N PHE A 100 -10.15 -17.13 12.58
CA PHE A 100 -9.62 -16.36 13.69
C PHE A 100 -8.24 -15.84 13.30
N ALA A 101 -7.97 -14.58 13.58
CA ALA A 101 -6.68 -13.96 13.28
C ALA A 101 -6.41 -12.81 14.24
N THR A 102 -5.14 -12.52 14.48
CA THR A 102 -4.74 -11.21 15.03
C THR A 102 -4.72 -10.18 13.92
N LEU A 103 -4.74 -8.90 14.26
CA LEU A 103 -4.60 -7.80 13.30
C LEU A 103 -3.44 -8.06 12.32
N GLU A 104 -2.30 -8.50 12.81
CA GLU A 104 -1.10 -8.72 12.01
C GLU A 104 -1.23 -9.88 11.01
N ASP A 105 -2.16 -10.80 11.23
CA ASP A 105 -2.36 -12.01 10.42
C ASP A 105 -3.53 -11.91 9.43
N ILE A 106 -4.45 -10.96 9.62
CA ILE A 106 -5.63 -10.81 8.77
C ILE A 106 -5.24 -10.70 7.29
N GLY A 107 -4.18 -9.94 6.95
CA GLY A 107 -3.75 -9.73 5.57
C GLY A 107 -3.01 -10.92 4.92
N ARG A 108 -2.85 -12.06 5.60
CA ARG A 108 -2.11 -13.24 5.09
C ARG A 108 -2.98 -14.32 4.43
N TYR A 109 -4.26 -14.05 4.17
CA TYR A 109 -5.15 -15.04 3.57
C TYR A 109 -4.76 -15.41 2.12
N GLU A 110 -5.16 -16.61 1.70
CA GLU A 110 -4.95 -17.09 0.34
C GLU A 110 -5.72 -16.22 -0.67
N GLY A 111 -5.01 -15.69 -1.67
CA GLY A 111 -5.57 -14.71 -2.61
C GLY A 111 -5.38 -13.25 -2.19
N ALA A 112 -4.80 -12.98 -1.02
CA ALA A 112 -4.44 -11.62 -0.63
C ALA A 112 -3.42 -11.00 -1.61
N GLY A 113 -3.69 -9.76 -2.00
CA GLY A 113 -2.79 -8.97 -2.85
C GLY A 113 -1.40 -8.85 -2.22
N ALA A 114 -0.38 -8.67 -3.06
CA ALA A 114 1.01 -8.56 -2.59
C ALA A 114 1.21 -7.41 -1.58
N GLU A 115 0.45 -6.32 -1.73
CA GLU A 115 0.47 -5.17 -0.82
C GLU A 115 -0.07 -5.52 0.57
N LEU A 116 -1.19 -6.25 0.64
CA LEU A 116 -1.78 -6.70 1.91
C LEU A 116 -0.84 -7.65 2.65
N ARG A 117 -0.20 -8.57 1.93
CA ARG A 117 0.79 -9.49 2.52
C ARG A 117 2.02 -8.73 3.02
N ALA A 118 2.48 -7.71 2.30
CA ALA A 118 3.57 -6.86 2.75
C ALA A 118 3.19 -6.05 4.00
N ALA A 119 1.99 -5.44 4.03
CA ALA A 119 1.48 -4.74 5.21
C ALA A 119 1.34 -5.67 6.42
N ALA A 120 0.82 -6.89 6.24
CA ALA A 120 0.75 -7.91 7.29
C ALA A 120 2.15 -8.30 7.82
N ALA A 121 3.15 -8.41 6.93
CA ALA A 121 4.54 -8.67 7.29
C ALA A 121 5.12 -7.54 8.16
N LEU A 122 4.88 -6.29 7.80
CA LEU A 122 5.32 -5.13 8.58
C LEU A 122 4.67 -5.11 9.97
N LEU A 123 3.36 -5.30 10.07
CA LEU A 123 2.65 -5.30 11.34
C LEU A 123 3.16 -6.42 12.27
N ALA A 124 3.37 -7.63 11.74
CA ALA A 124 3.92 -8.74 12.53
C ALA A 124 5.36 -8.48 13.00
N ALA A 125 6.19 -7.85 12.16
CA ALA A 125 7.55 -7.48 12.53
C ALA A 125 7.57 -6.39 13.61
N CYS A 126 6.72 -5.37 13.51
CA CYS A 126 6.56 -4.34 14.53
C CYS A 126 6.05 -4.94 15.86
N ARG A 127 5.04 -5.81 15.81
CA ARG A 127 4.52 -6.52 16.99
C ARG A 127 5.62 -7.31 17.70
N HIS A 128 6.40 -8.08 16.94
CA HIS A 128 7.53 -8.84 17.48
C HIS A 128 8.55 -7.92 18.17
N LEU A 129 8.98 -6.84 17.53
CA LEU A 129 9.94 -5.90 18.13
C LEU A 129 9.38 -5.24 19.39
N LYS A 130 8.09 -4.87 19.41
CA LYS A 130 7.42 -4.35 20.61
C LYS A 130 7.42 -5.37 21.75
N ASP A 131 7.13 -6.63 21.46
CA ASP A 131 7.12 -7.70 22.45
C ASP A 131 8.52 -7.97 23.00
N ARG A 132 9.56 -7.84 22.16
CA ARG A 132 10.98 -7.92 22.56
C ARG A 132 11.37 -6.75 23.48
N ILE A 133 11.04 -5.51 23.11
CA ILE A 133 11.31 -4.30 23.92
C ILE A 133 10.57 -4.35 25.26
N SER A 134 9.34 -4.87 25.26
CA SER A 134 8.49 -4.96 26.46
C SER A 134 8.82 -6.17 27.35
N GLY A 135 9.79 -7.01 26.97
CA GLY A 135 10.16 -8.23 27.69
C GLY A 135 9.13 -9.36 27.63
N ARG A 136 8.11 -9.28 26.77
CA ARG A 136 7.12 -10.34 26.55
C ARG A 136 7.65 -11.51 25.72
N ALA A 137 8.73 -11.30 24.98
CA ALA A 137 9.39 -12.33 24.18
C ALA A 137 10.88 -12.41 24.51
N VAL A 138 11.40 -13.64 24.66
CA VAL A 138 12.83 -13.94 24.82
C VAL A 138 13.42 -14.29 23.45
N GLY A 139 14.67 -13.92 23.21
CA GLY A 139 15.33 -14.03 21.91
C GLY A 139 16.71 -13.37 21.93
N GLU A 140 17.47 -13.58 20.85
CA GLU A 140 18.82 -13.03 20.73
C GLU A 140 18.79 -11.58 20.19
N PRO A 141 19.56 -10.64 20.75
CA PRO A 141 19.60 -9.26 20.27
C PRO A 141 20.00 -9.13 18.79
N GLY A 142 20.79 -10.07 18.25
CA GLY A 142 21.19 -10.07 16.84
C GLY A 142 20.00 -10.26 15.90
N GLU A 143 19.05 -11.13 16.25
CA GLU A 143 17.84 -11.37 15.46
C GLU A 143 16.94 -10.13 15.42
N ASP A 144 16.89 -9.38 16.52
CA ASP A 144 16.13 -8.14 16.62
C ASP A 144 16.71 -7.05 15.70
N ILE A 145 18.04 -6.94 15.65
CA ILE A 145 18.75 -6.00 14.77
C ILE A 145 18.49 -6.36 13.31
N ASP A 146 18.66 -7.63 12.93
CA ASP A 146 18.39 -8.11 11.57
C ASP A 146 16.94 -7.85 11.16
N ARG A 147 16.00 -8.06 12.08
CA ARG A 147 14.58 -7.80 11.85
C ARG A 147 14.29 -6.31 11.70
N ALA A 148 14.90 -5.45 12.49
CA ALA A 148 14.76 -3.99 12.36
C ALA A 148 15.31 -3.48 11.01
N ILE A 149 16.44 -4.02 10.54
CA ILE A 149 16.99 -3.69 9.21
C ILE A 149 16.03 -4.12 8.11
N ARG A 150 15.54 -5.37 8.16
CA ARG A 150 14.58 -5.90 7.19
C ARG A 150 13.28 -5.10 7.18
N LEU A 151 12.79 -4.68 8.35
CA LEU A 151 11.60 -3.84 8.49
C LEU A 151 11.73 -2.54 7.68
N GLY A 152 12.86 -1.84 7.80
CA GLY A 152 13.11 -0.62 7.04
C GLY A 152 13.13 -0.85 5.52
N VAL A 153 13.77 -1.95 5.08
CA VAL A 153 13.82 -2.33 3.65
C VAL A 153 12.44 -2.65 3.11
N ASP A 154 11.64 -3.44 3.83
CA ASP A 154 10.31 -3.85 3.39
C ASP A 154 9.31 -2.69 3.43
N TRP A 155 9.44 -1.77 4.38
CA TRP A 155 8.65 -0.54 4.41
C TRP A 155 8.95 0.35 3.19
N GLN A 156 10.22 0.52 2.83
CA GLN A 156 10.58 1.29 1.65
C GLN A 156 10.02 0.66 0.37
N ARG A 157 10.10 -0.67 0.23
CA ARG A 157 9.52 -1.40 -0.90
C ARG A 157 8.00 -1.21 -1.00
N LEU A 158 7.30 -1.23 0.13
CA LEU A 158 5.85 -0.98 0.16
C LEU A 158 5.54 0.44 -0.35
N LYS A 159 6.27 1.45 0.13
CA LYS A 159 6.10 2.84 -0.30
C LYS A 159 6.39 3.04 -1.79
N ASP A 160 7.46 2.44 -2.30
CA ASP A 160 7.80 2.53 -3.72
C ASP A 160 6.71 1.89 -4.60
N ALA A 161 6.15 0.76 -4.15
CA ALA A 161 5.01 0.13 -4.82
C ALA A 161 3.75 1.01 -4.81
N GLN A 162 3.48 1.72 -3.72
CA GLN A 162 2.36 2.67 -3.63
C GLN A 162 2.55 3.89 -4.52
N ALA A 163 3.74 4.51 -4.51
CA ALA A 163 4.07 5.64 -5.38
C ALA A 163 3.94 5.26 -6.88
N TRP A 164 4.32 4.03 -7.24
CA TRP A 164 4.11 3.51 -8.58
C TRP A 164 2.63 3.39 -8.95
N LYS A 165 1.78 2.93 -8.02
CA LYS A 165 0.32 2.83 -8.22
C LYS A 165 -0.31 4.21 -8.39
N GLU A 166 0.05 5.18 -7.57
CA GLU A 166 -0.44 6.56 -7.67
C GLU A 166 -0.03 7.21 -9.00
N THR A 167 1.23 7.05 -9.40
CA THR A 167 1.72 7.56 -10.69
C THR A 167 1.01 6.90 -11.87
N SER A 168 0.70 5.61 -11.77
CA SER A 168 -0.02 4.86 -12.80
C SER A 168 -1.50 5.25 -12.87
N ARG A 169 -2.14 5.50 -11.72
CA ARG A 169 -3.53 6.00 -11.64
C ARG A 169 -3.67 7.39 -12.28
N LEU A 170 -2.70 8.26 -12.09
CA LEU A 170 -2.69 9.62 -12.66
C LEU A 170 -2.47 9.65 -14.19
N LYS A 171 -2.07 8.54 -14.80
CA LYS A 171 -1.90 8.42 -16.26
C LYS A 171 -3.12 7.87 -16.98
N LEU A 172 -4.21 7.57 -16.27
CA LEU A 172 -5.48 7.15 -16.86
C LEU A 172 -6.44 8.33 -17.03
N THR A 173 -5.97 9.45 -17.57
CA THR A 173 -6.87 10.35 -18.31
C THR A 173 -7.00 9.77 -19.71
N ASN A 174 -8.12 9.09 -19.97
CA ASN A 174 -8.47 8.67 -21.32
C ASN A 174 -8.64 9.96 -22.16
N PRO A 175 -7.90 10.19 -23.27
CA PRO A 175 -8.07 11.35 -24.14
C PRO A 175 -9.35 11.24 -24.98
N GLY A 176 -10.45 10.81 -24.38
CA GLY A 176 -11.78 10.67 -24.97
C GLY A 176 -12.84 11.57 -24.34
N ASP A 177 -12.62 12.10 -23.13
CA ASP A 177 -13.54 13.07 -22.48
C ASP A 177 -13.12 14.54 -22.68
N ALA A 178 -12.06 14.78 -23.45
CA ALA A 178 -11.62 16.12 -23.85
C ALA A 178 -12.05 16.44 -25.29
N LEU A 179 -13.33 16.27 -25.60
CA LEU A 179 -13.97 16.98 -26.69
C LEU A 179 -15.27 17.60 -26.16
N PRO A 180 -15.38 18.93 -26.03
CA PRO A 180 -16.69 19.55 -25.98
C PRO A 180 -17.34 19.27 -27.33
N GLU A 181 -18.35 18.40 -27.36
CA GLU A 181 -19.26 18.37 -28.50
C GLU A 181 -19.80 19.79 -28.71
N PRO A 182 -19.60 20.41 -29.89
CA PRO A 182 -20.28 21.65 -30.19
C PRO A 182 -21.78 21.34 -30.28
N SER A 183 -22.53 21.76 -29.27
CA SER A 183 -23.99 21.68 -29.26
C SER A 183 -24.56 22.14 -30.61
N PRO A 184 -25.49 21.39 -31.22
CA PRO A 184 -26.17 21.86 -32.42
C PRO A 184 -26.97 23.12 -32.06
N LYS A 185 -26.60 24.23 -32.71
CA LYS A 185 -27.23 25.55 -32.61
C LYS A 185 -28.77 25.41 -32.78
N PRO A 186 -29.58 26.05 -31.93
CA PRO A 186 -31.02 26.13 -32.17
C PRO A 186 -31.30 26.98 -33.44
N PRO A 187 -32.36 26.66 -34.20
CA PRO A 187 -32.65 27.36 -35.45
C PRO A 187 -32.98 28.84 -35.19
N ALA A 188 -32.40 29.68 -36.04
CA ALA A 188 -32.49 31.13 -36.04
C ALA A 188 -33.95 31.62 -36.09
N LYS A 189 -34.38 32.35 -35.05
CA LYS A 189 -35.57 33.20 -35.12
C LYS A 189 -35.23 34.46 -35.92
N ARG A 190 -35.66 34.49 -37.19
CA ARG A 190 -35.73 35.71 -37.99
C ARG A 190 -36.71 36.69 -37.34
N LYS A 191 -36.24 37.91 -37.06
CA LYS A 191 -37.11 39.07 -36.81
C LYS A 191 -37.69 39.55 -38.14
N ALA A 192 -39.00 39.68 -38.21
CA ALA A 192 -39.68 40.56 -39.17
C ALA A 192 -40.88 41.20 -38.48
N ALA A 193 -41.09 42.48 -38.80
CA ALA A 193 -41.94 43.43 -38.10
C ALA A 193 -43.41 43.43 -38.55
N ALA A 194 -44.19 44.20 -37.79
CA ALA A 194 -45.46 44.88 -38.13
C ALA A 194 -46.81 44.25 -37.69
N LYS A 195 -47.52 45.07 -36.88
CA LYS A 195 -48.94 45.11 -36.45
C LYS A 195 -49.95 44.95 -37.64
N PRO A 196 -51.29 44.76 -37.46
CA PRO A 196 -52.13 45.24 -36.34
C PRO A 196 -53.34 44.37 -35.85
N ARG A 197 -53.79 44.68 -34.62
CA ARG A 197 -55.17 44.93 -34.13
C ARG A 197 -56.34 44.08 -34.68
N ALA A 198 -57.05 43.34 -33.80
CA ALA A 198 -58.50 43.50 -33.53
C ALA A 198 -59.12 42.41 -32.63
N ALA A 199 -60.09 42.87 -31.82
CA ALA A 199 -61.32 42.22 -31.34
C ALA A 199 -61.25 40.89 -30.52
N ARG A 200 -61.55 40.89 -29.22
CA ARG A 200 -62.89 40.89 -28.53
C ARG A 200 -63.44 39.45 -28.29
N LYS A 201 -63.53 39.10 -26.99
CA LYS A 201 -64.41 38.18 -26.20
C LYS A 201 -65.57 37.43 -26.93
N PRO A 202 -66.19 36.35 -26.38
CA PRO A 202 -66.27 35.97 -24.95
C PRO A 202 -66.16 34.47 -24.57
N ARG A 203 -66.06 34.26 -23.25
CA ARG A 203 -66.44 33.05 -22.50
C ARG A 203 -67.81 32.52 -22.95
N LYS A 204 -67.94 31.20 -23.11
CA LYS A 204 -69.21 30.49 -22.97
C LYS A 204 -69.11 29.48 -21.84
N SER A 205 -70.11 29.57 -20.98
CA SER A 205 -70.34 28.90 -19.71
C SER A 205 -70.50 27.39 -19.86
N ALA A 206 -70.08 26.66 -18.83
CA ALA A 206 -70.60 25.34 -18.51
C ALA A 206 -71.74 25.54 -17.51
N ASP A 207 -72.92 25.05 -17.89
CA ASP A 207 -73.82 24.25 -17.06
C ASP A 207 -74.45 23.21 -18.01
#